data_AF-A0A3D4FJS6-F1
#
_entry.id   AF-A0A3D4FJS6-F1
#
_cell.length_a   1.000
_cell.length_b   1.000
_cell.length_c   1.000
_cell.angle_alpha   90.00
_cell.angle_beta   90.00
_cell.angle_gamma   90.00
#
_symmetry.space_group_name_H-M   'P 1'
#
loop_
_entity.id
_entity.type
_entity.pdbx_description
1 polymer ?
#
loop_
_entity_poly.entity_id
_entity_poly.type
_entity_poly.pdbx_seq_one_letter_code
_entity_poly.pdbx_strand_id
1 'polypeptide(L)'
;MSNIDIAIKLKTKIIGLLGQDLAYLDHKTHSDSYIEIYGKSNYISLNSKVYKEALNVKKEKVYTTTGFINFKYNIESLISKNSNIVFLNCSNGLPIEGTTYTNIKNIINL
;
A
#
# COMPACT_ATOMS: atom_id res chain seq x y z
N MET A 1 -6.58 10.49 -12.89
CA MET A 1 -7.25 9.17 -12.96
C MET A 1 -6.26 8.14 -12.43
N SER A 2 -6.62 7.30 -11.45
CA SER A 2 -5.66 6.36 -10.86
C SER A 2 -5.48 5.13 -11.77
N ASN A 3 -4.30 4.47 -11.70
CA ASN A 3 -4.03 3.27 -12.51
C ASN A 3 -5.03 2.13 -12.24
N ILE A 4 -5.55 2.05 -11.01
CA ILE A 4 -6.58 1.06 -10.62
C ILE A 4 -7.88 1.32 -11.39
N ASP A 5 -8.31 2.58 -11.53
CA ASP A 5 -9.52 2.96 -12.26
C ASP A 5 -9.43 2.60 -13.75
N ILE A 6 -8.24 2.74 -14.35
CA ILE A 6 -7.98 2.32 -15.73
C ILE A 6 -8.15 0.80 -15.87
N ALA A 7 -7.53 0.00 -14.99
CA ALA A 7 -7.62 -1.45 -15.02
C ALA A 7 -9.07 -1.97 -14.84
N ILE A 8 -9.86 -1.30 -13.99
CA ILE A 8 -11.29 -1.57 -13.81
C ILE A 8 -12.06 -1.32 -15.12
N LYS A 9 -11.85 -0.17 -15.75
CA LYS A 9 -12.51 0.19 -17.01
C LYS A 9 -12.14 -0.74 -18.17
N LEU A 10 -10.93 -1.31 -18.13
CA LEU A 10 -10.49 -2.36 -19.06
C LEU A 10 -11.10 -3.73 -18.78
N LYS A 11 -12.03 -3.85 -17.80
CA LYS A 11 -12.74 -5.09 -17.44
C LYS A 11 -11.81 -6.23 -17.04
N THR A 12 -10.69 -5.89 -16.42
CA THR A 12 -9.74 -6.88 -15.89
C THR A 12 -10.41 -7.73 -14.82
N LYS A 13 -10.20 -9.05 -14.83
CA LYS A 13 -10.79 -9.97 -13.84
C LYS A 13 -10.02 -10.01 -12.51
N ILE A 14 -8.71 -9.77 -12.55
CA ILE A 14 -7.80 -9.84 -11.40
C ILE A 14 -6.88 -8.61 -11.42
N ILE A 15 -6.77 -7.90 -10.31
CA ILE A 15 -5.88 -6.74 -10.15
C ILE A 15 -4.96 -6.97 -8.94
N GLY A 16 -3.65 -7.01 -9.19
CA GLY A 16 -2.62 -7.08 -8.15
C GLY A 16 -2.06 -5.69 -7.78
N LEU A 17 -2.08 -5.36 -6.49
CA LEU A 17 -1.53 -4.11 -5.95
C LEU A 17 -0.10 -4.34 -5.45
N LEU A 18 0.86 -3.74 -6.14
CA LEU A 18 2.29 -3.92 -5.95
C LEU A 18 2.95 -2.59 -5.57
N GLY A 19 3.80 -2.60 -4.55
CA GLY A 19 4.47 -1.39 -4.03
C GLY A 19 3.51 -0.40 -3.36
N GLN A 20 2.30 -0.84 -3.00
CA GLN A 20 1.30 -0.03 -2.29
C GLN A 20 1.33 -0.36 -0.81
N ASP A 21 2.46 -0.12 -0.14
CA ASP A 21 2.61 -0.44 1.28
C ASP A 21 1.78 0.48 2.17
N LEU A 22 1.69 1.77 1.85
CA LEU A 22 0.96 2.76 2.67
C LEU A 22 1.44 2.80 4.14
N ALA A 23 2.66 2.35 4.36
CA ALA A 23 3.35 2.28 5.62
C ALA A 23 4.86 2.43 5.38
N TYR A 24 5.57 2.84 6.41
CA TYR A 24 7.02 2.83 6.47
C TYR A 24 7.45 1.50 7.10
N LEU A 25 7.89 0.55 6.28
CA LEU A 25 8.49 -0.68 6.77
C LEU A 25 9.90 -0.34 7.28
N ASP A 26 10.37 -1.05 8.31
CA ASP A 26 11.70 -0.85 8.92
C ASP A 26 12.04 0.60 9.34
N HIS A 27 11.01 1.42 9.61
CA HIS A 27 11.14 2.84 9.93
C HIS A 27 11.82 3.69 8.83
N LYS A 28 11.73 3.28 7.56
CA LYS A 28 12.41 3.96 6.46
C LYS A 28 11.46 4.49 5.39
N THR A 29 11.86 5.60 4.77
CA THR A 29 11.37 5.99 3.44
C THR A 29 12.11 5.14 2.40
N HIS A 30 11.44 4.16 1.80
CA HIS A 30 12.06 3.20 0.86
C HIS A 30 12.43 3.78 -0.53
N SER A 31 12.55 5.09 -0.68
CA SER A 31 12.98 5.73 -1.92
C SER A 31 14.34 6.38 -1.73
N ASP A 32 15.39 5.83 -2.37
CA ASP A 32 16.74 6.40 -2.36
C ASP A 32 16.79 7.85 -2.86
N SER A 33 15.84 8.23 -3.71
CA SER A 33 15.63 9.59 -4.20
C SER A 33 15.32 10.60 -3.09
N TYR A 34 14.84 10.18 -1.91
CA TYR A 34 14.57 11.10 -0.80
C TYR A 34 15.86 11.71 -0.23
N ILE A 35 16.92 10.91 -0.09
CA ILE A 35 18.24 11.40 0.32
C ILE A 35 18.80 12.32 -0.76
N GLU A 36 18.70 11.91 -2.01
CA GLU A 36 19.28 12.62 -3.15
C GLU A 36 18.65 14.00 -3.37
N ILE A 37 17.32 14.12 -3.16
CA ILE A 37 16.57 15.36 -3.35
C ILE A 37 16.62 16.27 -2.11
N TYR A 38 16.55 15.71 -0.90
CA TYR A 38 16.33 16.50 0.32
C TYR A 38 17.51 16.49 1.31
N GLY A 39 18.55 15.69 1.07
CA GLY A 39 19.75 15.62 1.93
C GLY A 39 19.46 15.15 3.37
N LYS A 40 18.32 14.51 3.61
CA LYS A 40 17.86 14.08 4.95
C LYS A 40 17.89 12.56 5.09
N SER A 41 18.11 12.08 6.33
CA SER A 41 18.17 10.65 6.63
C SER A 41 16.89 9.93 6.21
N ASN A 42 17.02 8.70 5.70
CA ASN A 42 15.89 7.84 5.34
C ASN A 42 15.06 7.35 6.54
N TYR A 43 15.44 7.66 7.79
CA TYR A 43 14.71 7.23 8.98
C TYR A 43 13.60 8.22 9.37
N ILE A 44 12.42 7.69 9.69
CA ILE A 44 11.33 8.51 10.24
C ILE A 44 11.62 8.89 11.69
N SER A 45 11.44 10.17 12.02
CA SER A 45 11.51 10.63 13.42
C SER A 45 10.22 10.27 14.14
N LEU A 46 10.29 9.27 15.02
CA LEU A 46 9.15 8.77 15.80
C LEU A 46 8.57 9.79 16.80
N ASN A 47 9.28 10.89 17.06
CA ASN A 47 8.81 11.96 17.95
C ASN A 47 7.83 12.95 17.27
N SER A 48 7.47 12.71 16.01
CA SER A 48 6.53 13.54 15.27
C SER A 48 5.09 13.02 15.40
N LYS A 49 4.15 13.90 15.78
CA LYS A 49 2.70 13.63 15.80
C LYS A 49 2.11 13.26 14.41
N VAL A 50 2.92 13.36 13.35
CA VAL A 50 2.54 13.04 11.97
C VAL A 50 2.44 11.53 11.75
N TYR A 51 3.24 10.73 12.47
CA TYR A 51 3.27 9.28 12.32
C TYR A 51 2.26 8.60 13.24
N LYS A 52 1.57 7.60 12.70
CA LYS A 52 0.59 6.77 13.40
C LYS A 52 1.05 5.33 13.37
N GLU A 53 0.80 4.61 14.46
CA GLU A 53 1.06 3.18 14.53
C GLU A 53 -0.09 2.40 13.92
N ALA A 54 0.23 1.33 13.21
CA ALA A 54 -0.73 0.42 12.62
C ALA A 54 -0.15 -1.00 12.58
N LEU A 55 -0.98 -1.96 12.19
CA LEU A 55 -0.56 -3.33 11.91
C LEU A 55 -0.50 -3.55 10.40
N ASN A 56 0.58 -4.15 9.94
CA ASN A 56 0.70 -4.57 8.55
C ASN A 56 -0.11 -5.86 8.28
N VAL A 57 -0.07 -6.35 7.03
CA VAL A 57 -0.71 -7.61 6.61
C VAL A 57 -0.26 -8.84 7.40
N LYS A 58 0.94 -8.82 8.00
CA LYS A 58 1.49 -9.88 8.86
C LYS A 58 1.26 -9.66 10.36
N LYS A 59 0.46 -8.66 10.74
CA LYS A 59 0.21 -8.26 12.14
C LYS A 59 1.43 -7.72 12.88
N GLU A 60 2.45 -7.28 12.15
CA GLU A 60 3.62 -6.60 12.70
C GLU A 60 3.34 -5.10 12.81
N LYS A 61 3.95 -4.46 13.81
CA LYS A 61 3.80 -3.02 14.05
C LYS A 61 4.56 -2.22 13.00
N VAL A 62 3.88 -1.28 12.36
CA VAL A 62 4.44 -0.37 11.36
C VAL A 62 3.97 1.06 11.60
N TYR A 63 4.65 2.01 10.97
CA TYR A 63 4.26 3.42 11.00
C TYR A 63 3.59 3.82 9.69
N THR A 64 2.62 4.71 9.77
CA THR A 64 1.92 5.29 8.62
C THR A 64 1.63 6.77 8.88
N THR A 65 0.93 7.44 7.96
CA THR A 65 0.45 8.81 8.12
C THR A 65 -1.05 8.89 7.87
N THR A 66 -1.67 9.99 8.30
CA THR A 66 -3.07 10.27 7.91
C THR A 66 -3.25 10.31 6.38
N GLY A 67 -2.25 10.76 5.62
CA GLY A 67 -2.30 10.78 4.16
C GLY A 67 -2.39 9.38 3.56
N PHE A 68 -1.56 8.45 4.05
CA PHE A 68 -1.61 7.04 3.63
C PHE A 68 -2.90 6.35 4.04
N ILE A 69 -3.42 6.63 5.24
CA ILE A 69 -4.72 6.12 5.69
C ILE A 69 -5.86 6.60 4.78
N ASN A 70 -5.89 7.89 4.44
CA ASN A 70 -6.91 8.43 3.53
C ASN A 70 -6.80 7.81 2.13
N PHE A 71 -5.57 7.60 1.65
CA PHE A 71 -5.36 6.94 0.35
C PHE A 71 -5.81 5.47 0.37
N LYS A 72 -5.54 4.75 1.47
CA LYS A 72 -6.06 3.39 1.71
C LYS A 72 -7.60 3.38 1.60
N TYR A 73 -8.29 4.28 2.31
CA TYR A 73 -9.76 4.34 2.26
C TYR A 73 -10.31 4.64 0.86
N ASN A 74 -9.60 5.44 0.06
CA ASN A 74 -9.99 5.69 -1.33
C ASN A 74 -9.87 4.42 -2.19
N ILE A 75 -8.82 3.62 -2.01
CA ILE A 75 -8.67 2.32 -2.69
C ILE A 75 -9.79 1.37 -2.27
N GLU A 76 -10.07 1.27 -0.97
CA GLU A 76 -11.11 0.38 -0.43
C GLU A 76 -12.51 0.76 -0.92
N SER A 77 -12.81 2.07 -1.02
CA SER A 77 -14.05 2.56 -1.61
C SER A 77 -14.17 2.23 -3.10
N LEU A 78 -13.05 2.18 -3.83
CA LEU A 78 -13.04 1.78 -5.23
C LEU A 78 -13.26 0.27 -5.37
N ILE A 79 -12.61 -0.54 -4.52
CA ILE A 79 -12.76 -2.00 -4.51
C ILE A 79 -14.19 -2.40 -4.21
N SER A 80 -14.82 -1.79 -3.18
CA SER A 80 -16.18 -2.14 -2.77
C SER A 80 -17.25 -1.91 -3.84
N LYS A 81 -16.98 -1.01 -4.78
CA LYS A 81 -17.87 -0.72 -5.93
C LYS A 81 -17.68 -1.68 -7.12
N ASN A 82 -16.67 -2.54 -7.07
CA ASN A 82 -16.25 -3.40 -8.19
C ASN A 82 -16.07 -4.85 -7.74
N SER A 83 -17.11 -5.42 -7.13
CA SER A 83 -17.11 -6.77 -6.55
C SER A 83 -16.93 -7.92 -7.57
N ASN A 84 -17.07 -7.63 -8.86
CA ASN A 84 -16.84 -8.58 -9.95
C ASN A 84 -15.34 -8.77 -10.28
N ILE A 85 -14.44 -8.06 -9.60
CA ILE A 85 -12.99 -8.11 -9.82
C ILE A 85 -12.32 -8.68 -8.56
N VAL A 86 -11.37 -9.58 -8.75
CA VAL A 86 -10.53 -10.09 -7.65
C VAL A 86 -9.37 -9.13 -7.42
N PHE A 87 -9.29 -8.55 -6.23
CA PHE A 87 -8.17 -7.70 -5.84
C PHE A 87 -7.20 -8.45 -4.93
N LEU A 88 -5.91 -8.38 -5.28
CA LEU A 88 -4.83 -9.02 -4.54
C LEU A 88 -3.89 -7.94 -3.98
N ASN A 89 -3.66 -7.95 -2.67
CA ASN A 89 -2.62 -7.11 -2.08
C ASN A 89 -1.30 -7.89 -2.06
N CYS A 90 -0.34 -7.43 -2.85
CA CYS A 90 0.98 -8.05 -2.99
C CYS A 90 2.07 -7.31 -2.20
N SER A 91 1.68 -6.33 -1.38
CA SER A 91 2.57 -5.45 -0.63
C SER A 91 2.56 -5.83 0.86
N ASN A 92 3.66 -5.56 1.59
CA ASN A 92 3.83 -5.98 2.99
C ASN A 92 3.41 -4.90 3.99
N GLY A 93 2.93 -3.74 3.53
CA GLY A 93 2.43 -2.67 4.38
C GLY A 93 1.01 -2.90 4.91
N LEU A 94 0.20 -1.84 4.93
CA LEU A 94 -1.14 -1.89 5.53
C LEU A 94 -2.06 -2.91 4.82
N PRO A 95 -2.91 -3.62 5.57
CA PRO A 95 -3.99 -4.39 4.96
C PRO A 95 -4.95 -3.44 4.22
N ILE A 96 -5.47 -3.87 3.08
CA ILE A 96 -6.46 -3.14 2.30
C ILE A 96 -7.72 -3.99 2.23
N GLU A 97 -8.82 -3.48 2.77
CA GLU A 97 -10.12 -4.13 2.81
C GLU A 97 -10.64 -4.43 1.39
N GLY A 98 -11.28 -5.59 1.23
CA GLY A 98 -11.71 -6.09 -0.07
C GLY A 98 -10.60 -6.72 -0.92
N THR A 99 -9.36 -6.79 -0.40
CA THR A 99 -8.26 -7.54 -1.04
C THR A 99 -7.93 -8.83 -0.30
N THR A 100 -7.34 -9.79 -1.01
CA THR A 100 -6.65 -10.94 -0.41
C THR A 100 -5.14 -10.73 -0.45
N TYR A 101 -4.46 -10.86 0.68
CA TYR A 101 -2.99 -10.80 0.71
C TYR A 101 -2.38 -12.04 0.05
N THR A 102 -1.39 -11.83 -0.83
CA THR A 102 -0.62 -12.92 -1.43
C THR A 102 0.79 -12.46 -1.77
N ASN A 103 1.76 -13.36 -1.72
CA ASN A 103 3.11 -13.04 -2.17
C ASN A 103 3.15 -13.00 -3.69
N ILE A 104 3.77 -11.97 -4.29
CA ILE A 104 3.91 -11.85 -5.74
C ILE A 104 4.51 -13.11 -6.40
N LYS A 105 5.43 -13.81 -5.71
CA LYS A 105 6.04 -15.05 -6.20
C LYS A 105 5.02 -16.17 -6.42
N ASN A 106 3.89 -16.13 -5.72
CA ASN A 106 2.79 -17.09 -5.89
C ASN A 106 1.93 -16.78 -7.13
N ILE A 107 2.04 -15.57 -7.69
CA ILE A 107 1.28 -15.13 -8.87
C ILE A 107 2.10 -15.28 -10.15
N ILE A 108 3.39 -14.94 -10.12
CA ILE A 108 4.24 -14.91 -11.34
C ILE A 108 4.50 -16.32 -11.92
N ASN A 109 4.28 -17.37 -11.13
CA ASN A 109 4.45 -18.75 -11.54
C ASN A 109 3.13 -19.43 -11.99
N LEU A 110 2.08 -18.66 -12.28
CA LEU A 110 0.83 -19.11 -12.91
C LEU A 110 0.88 -18.90 -14.43
#